data_AF-A0A6P0T1T1-F1
#
_entry.id   AF-A0A6P0T1T1-F1
#
_cell.length_a   1.000
_cell.length_b   1.000
_cell.length_c   1.000
_cell.angle_alpha   90.00
_cell.angle_beta   90.00
_cell.angle_gamma   90.00
#
_symmetry.space_group_name_H-M   'P 1'
#
loop_
_entity.id
_entity.type
_entity.pdbx_description
1 polymer ?
#
loop_
_entity_poly.entity_id
_entity_poly.type
_entity_poly.pdbx_seq_one_letter_code
_entity_poly.pdbx_strand_id
1 'polypeptide(L)'
;MPWSEYRDKTLGFIAKGMLSSSKQYYSQYLRELEQKSPSIPASAGGFWGRGLAPNSRLRFLTFNWGGSPFMACQYYALRYIANMAVKNIEFTIYKYFQKLQKKGEFIPSPTAISYYHLLDEAFHTTTSLFLGRNLYKELSKPTAYEKLIANWTIYLIQKNFHNGISGASPILMSKDNFSTMDFVYKILKSPVFGMSQREALDWMQQCFCQEHEGFHVALKNYQTLLSNSRRFCEEIDYLWPVNREMGLMAAAGSIDKALQANRQTFDQFSRLVTNSVE
;
A
#
# COMPACT_ATOMS: atom_id res chain seq x y z
N MET A 1 18.29 10.88 26.65
CA MET A 1 17.94 10.62 25.23
C MET A 1 16.56 9.98 25.19
N PRO A 2 15.60 10.48 24.40
CA PRO A 2 14.30 9.85 24.22
C PRO A 2 14.43 8.38 23.77
N TRP A 3 13.53 7.51 24.22
CA TRP A 3 13.55 6.08 23.86
C TRP A 3 13.54 5.85 22.33
N SER A 4 12.80 6.67 21.60
CA SER A 4 12.73 6.62 20.13
C SER A 4 14.10 6.84 19.48
N GLU A 5 14.88 7.80 19.97
CA GLU A 5 16.23 8.08 19.47
C GLU A 5 17.22 6.98 19.83
N TYR A 6 17.14 6.47 21.07
CA TYR A 6 17.99 5.36 21.50
C TYR A 6 17.77 4.11 20.64
N ARG A 7 16.49 3.76 20.41
CA ARG A 7 16.09 2.67 19.53
C ARG A 7 16.61 2.88 18.10
N ASP A 8 16.36 4.04 17.51
CA ASP A 8 16.73 4.32 16.12
C ASP A 8 18.26 4.26 15.96
N LYS A 9 19.04 4.80 16.93
CA LYS A 9 20.51 4.70 16.94
C LYS A 9 21.00 3.26 17.08
N THR A 10 20.40 2.48 17.97
CA THR A 10 20.77 1.08 18.19
C THR A 10 20.51 0.25 16.94
N LEU A 11 19.33 0.38 16.34
CA LEU A 11 18.98 -0.32 15.12
C LEU A 11 19.86 0.11 13.94
N GLY A 12 20.17 1.40 13.83
CA GLY A 12 21.10 1.91 12.81
C GLY A 12 22.51 1.36 12.98
N PHE A 13 23.02 1.28 14.22
CA PHE A 13 24.33 0.69 14.51
C PHE A 13 24.38 -0.78 14.10
N ILE A 14 23.36 -1.57 14.46
CA ILE A 14 23.24 -2.98 14.06
C ILE A 14 23.24 -3.08 12.53
N ALA A 15 22.40 -2.30 11.85
CA ALA A 15 22.30 -2.32 10.39
C ALA A 15 23.63 -1.95 9.71
N LYS A 16 24.37 -0.95 10.22
CA LYS A 16 25.73 -0.61 9.73
C LYS A 16 26.71 -1.75 9.88
N GLY A 17 26.65 -2.49 11.00
CA GLY A 17 27.47 -3.68 11.21
C GLY A 17 27.15 -4.78 10.20
N MET A 18 25.85 -5.08 10.02
CA MET A 18 25.38 -6.10 9.08
C MET A 18 25.65 -5.77 7.61
N LEU A 19 25.71 -4.47 7.26
CA LEU A 19 26.00 -3.97 5.90
C LEU A 19 27.44 -3.48 5.73
N SER A 20 28.35 -3.86 6.63
CA SER A 20 29.74 -3.37 6.65
C SER A 20 30.51 -3.64 5.35
N SER A 21 30.21 -4.75 4.67
CA SER A 21 30.78 -5.08 3.34
C SER A 21 30.39 -4.09 2.24
N SER A 22 29.29 -3.33 2.43
CA SER A 22 28.78 -2.33 1.49
C SER A 22 29.04 -0.89 1.94
N LYS A 23 29.89 -0.67 2.95
CA LYS A 23 30.12 0.65 3.58
C LYS A 23 30.52 1.75 2.58
N GLN A 24 31.24 1.40 1.51
CA GLN A 24 31.64 2.35 0.46
C GLN A 24 30.46 2.89 -0.35
N TYR A 25 29.35 2.15 -0.41
CA TYR A 25 28.14 2.54 -1.13
C TYR A 25 27.11 3.26 -0.26
N TYR A 26 27.42 3.49 1.02
CA TYR A 26 26.49 4.15 1.93
C TYR A 26 26.18 5.57 1.46
N SER A 27 24.89 5.84 1.25
CA SER A 27 24.38 7.07 0.63
C SER A 27 24.95 8.34 1.26
N GLN A 28 25.51 9.22 0.44
CA GLN A 28 25.98 10.55 0.89
C GLN A 28 24.84 11.36 1.50
N TYR A 29 23.65 11.32 0.90
CA TYR A 29 22.47 11.98 1.43
C TYR A 29 22.13 11.52 2.86
N LEU A 30 22.22 10.21 3.14
CA LEU A 30 22.01 9.70 4.49
C LEU A 30 23.10 10.14 5.46
N ARG A 31 24.37 10.21 5.02
CA ARG A 31 25.46 10.76 5.85
C ARG A 31 25.20 12.21 6.24
N GLU A 32 24.79 13.04 5.29
CA GLU A 32 24.47 14.45 5.52
C GLU A 32 23.23 14.60 6.43
N LEU A 33 22.22 13.75 6.27
CA LEU A 33 21.05 13.74 7.15
C LEU A 33 21.39 13.36 8.58
N GLU A 34 22.23 12.34 8.79
CA GLU A 34 22.69 11.90 10.11
C GLU A 34 23.47 12.99 10.86
N GLN A 35 24.18 13.87 10.12
CA GLN A 35 24.86 15.03 10.71
C GLN A 35 23.89 16.13 11.13
N LYS A 36 22.81 16.33 10.37
CA LYS A 36 21.84 17.42 10.59
C LYS A 36 20.74 17.07 11.60
N SER A 37 20.40 15.80 11.75
CA SER A 37 19.30 15.34 12.60
C SER A 37 19.62 14.00 13.25
N PRO A 38 19.24 13.79 14.53
CA PRO A 38 19.39 12.50 15.19
C PRO A 38 18.47 11.41 14.62
N SER A 39 17.51 11.77 13.75
CA SER A 39 16.54 10.84 13.18
C SER A 39 16.32 11.09 11.68
N ILE A 40 16.33 10.00 10.92
CA ILE A 40 16.03 10.00 9.48
C ILE A 40 14.53 10.26 9.28
N PRO A 41 14.12 11.21 8.41
CA PRO A 41 12.72 11.42 8.10
C PRO A 41 12.11 10.18 7.45
N ALA A 42 10.90 9.83 7.86
CA ALA A 42 10.11 8.76 7.25
C ALA A 42 8.85 9.36 6.63
N SER A 43 8.61 9.08 5.35
CA SER A 43 7.33 9.42 4.73
C SER A 43 6.27 8.46 5.23
N ALA A 44 5.42 8.95 6.13
CA ALA A 44 4.33 8.20 6.75
C ALA A 44 3.06 8.14 5.90
N GLY A 45 3.08 8.68 4.68
CA GLY A 45 1.93 8.77 3.79
C GLY A 45 1.77 7.57 2.86
N GLY A 46 0.56 7.43 2.31
CA GLY A 46 0.27 6.52 1.19
C GLY A 46 0.59 5.05 1.46
N PHE A 47 1.09 4.37 0.42
CA PHE A 47 1.46 2.95 0.43
C PHE A 47 2.43 2.60 1.55
N TRP A 48 3.46 3.43 1.75
CA TRP A 48 4.49 3.24 2.76
C TRP A 48 3.93 3.37 4.18
N GLY A 49 3.16 4.42 4.43
CA GLY A 49 2.48 4.65 5.70
C GLY A 49 1.58 3.49 6.10
N ARG A 50 0.67 3.09 5.19
CA ARG A 50 -0.30 2.02 5.48
C ARG A 50 0.36 0.64 5.54
N GLY A 51 1.31 0.36 4.65
CA GLY A 51 1.93 -0.95 4.52
C GLY A 51 3.02 -1.23 5.55
N LEU A 52 3.77 -0.20 5.99
CA LEU A 52 4.97 -0.38 6.81
C LEU A 52 4.92 0.33 8.16
N ALA A 53 3.81 1.01 8.51
CA ALA A 53 3.62 1.58 9.85
C ALA A 53 3.92 0.58 10.98
N PRO A 54 4.49 1.02 12.11
CA PRO A 54 4.63 2.42 12.53
C PRO A 54 5.86 3.15 11.95
N ASN A 55 5.92 4.48 12.10
CA ASN A 55 7.00 5.33 11.58
C ASN A 55 8.40 4.87 11.98
N SER A 56 8.58 4.28 13.16
CA SER A 56 9.86 3.72 13.59
C SER A 56 10.39 2.66 12.64
N ARG A 57 9.50 1.81 12.12
CA ARG A 57 9.85 0.78 11.16
C ARG A 57 10.21 1.41 9.81
N LEU A 58 9.45 2.40 9.37
CA LEU A 58 9.76 3.14 8.15
C LEU A 58 11.15 3.78 8.22
N ARG A 59 11.51 4.42 9.34
CA ARG A 59 12.86 4.99 9.53
C ARG A 59 13.95 3.93 9.42
N PHE A 60 13.74 2.79 10.09
CA PHE A 60 14.67 1.67 10.02
C PHE A 60 14.82 1.12 8.59
N LEU A 61 13.73 1.02 7.84
CA LEU A 61 13.77 0.55 6.45
C LEU A 61 14.40 1.59 5.51
N THR A 62 14.12 2.88 5.69
CA THR A 62 14.79 3.97 4.96
C THR A 62 16.30 3.92 5.14
N PHE A 63 16.77 3.67 6.37
CA PHE A 63 18.19 3.47 6.64
C PHE A 63 18.75 2.31 5.80
N ASN A 64 18.06 1.16 5.79
CA ASN A 64 18.49 -0.02 5.04
C ASN A 64 18.52 0.22 3.53
N TRP A 65 17.52 0.92 2.97
CA TRP A 65 17.45 1.19 1.52
C TRP A 65 18.60 2.05 0.98
N GLY A 66 19.21 2.90 1.82
CA GLY A 66 20.44 3.61 1.46
C GLY A 66 21.73 2.94 1.95
N GLY A 67 21.62 1.72 2.49
CA GLY A 67 22.70 0.95 3.09
C GLY A 67 23.56 0.17 2.11
N SER A 68 22.98 -0.28 1.00
CA SER A 68 23.67 -1.04 -0.05
C SER A 68 23.00 -0.90 -1.42
N PRO A 69 23.72 -1.18 -2.53
CA PRO A 69 23.13 -1.18 -3.87
C PRO A 69 21.96 -2.17 -4.03
N PHE A 70 22.04 -3.35 -3.42
CA PHE A 70 20.95 -4.32 -3.45
C PHE A 70 19.70 -3.77 -2.72
N MET A 71 19.86 -3.18 -1.54
CA MET A 71 18.73 -2.63 -0.80
C MET A 71 18.10 -1.43 -1.51
N ALA A 72 18.88 -0.65 -2.26
CA ALA A 72 18.34 0.39 -3.14
C ALA A 72 17.46 -0.22 -4.25
N CYS A 73 17.88 -1.32 -4.88
CA CYS A 73 17.05 -2.05 -5.85
C CYS A 73 15.77 -2.62 -5.20
N GLN A 74 15.88 -3.12 -3.96
CA GLN A 74 14.75 -3.63 -3.20
C GLN A 74 13.67 -2.57 -2.95
N TYR A 75 14.06 -1.32 -2.68
CA TYR A 75 13.11 -0.21 -2.61
C TYR A 75 12.29 -0.07 -3.90
N TYR A 76 12.93 -0.23 -5.06
CA TYR A 76 12.24 -0.19 -6.35
C TYR A 76 11.37 -1.43 -6.60
N ALA A 77 11.69 -2.59 -6.04
CA ALA A 77 10.79 -3.73 -6.07
C ALA A 77 9.47 -3.43 -5.32
N LEU A 78 9.55 -2.73 -4.17
CA LEU A 78 8.36 -2.28 -3.43
C LEU A 78 7.62 -1.15 -4.15
N ARG A 79 8.34 -0.20 -4.77
CA ARG A 79 7.74 0.82 -5.64
C ARG A 79 6.95 0.17 -6.77
N TYR A 80 7.51 -0.84 -7.43
CA TYR A 80 6.83 -1.59 -8.47
C TYR A 80 5.50 -2.19 -7.96
N ILE A 81 5.53 -2.86 -6.79
CA ILE A 81 4.30 -3.41 -6.17
C ILE A 81 3.25 -2.31 -5.93
N ALA A 82 3.68 -1.13 -5.45
CA ALA A 82 2.79 0.01 -5.26
C ALA A 82 2.24 0.58 -6.58
N ASN A 83 3.10 0.76 -7.59
CA ASN A 83 2.72 1.27 -8.91
C ASN A 83 1.74 0.32 -9.60
N MET A 84 1.92 -0.99 -9.44
CA MET A 84 0.98 -1.99 -9.97
C MET A 84 -0.42 -1.83 -9.37
N ALA A 85 -0.54 -1.51 -8.09
CA ALA A 85 -1.84 -1.26 -7.45
C ALA A 85 -2.52 -0.01 -8.05
N VAL A 86 -1.78 1.08 -8.23
CA VAL A 86 -2.29 2.32 -8.85
C VAL A 86 -2.70 2.06 -10.30
N LYS A 87 -1.82 1.45 -11.09
CA LYS A 87 -2.07 1.12 -12.50
C LYS A 87 -3.30 0.24 -12.68
N ASN A 88 -3.50 -0.74 -11.80
CA ASN A 88 -4.67 -1.63 -11.83
C ASN A 88 -5.99 -0.86 -11.71
N ILE A 89 -6.00 0.19 -10.89
CA ILE A 89 -7.17 1.06 -10.67
C ILE A 89 -7.34 1.99 -11.88
N GLU A 90 -6.30 2.75 -12.20
CA GLU A 90 -6.38 3.84 -13.17
C GLU A 90 -6.56 3.36 -14.60
N PHE A 91 -6.18 2.12 -14.91
CA PHE A 91 -6.44 1.55 -16.23
C PHE A 91 -7.93 1.44 -16.55
N THR A 92 -8.79 1.27 -15.54
CA THR A 92 -10.24 1.30 -15.73
C THR A 92 -10.73 2.70 -16.08
N ILE A 93 -10.17 3.72 -15.42
CA ILE A 93 -10.48 5.14 -15.68
C ILE A 93 -9.97 5.55 -17.07
N TYR A 94 -8.80 5.07 -17.48
CA TYR A 94 -8.27 5.26 -18.83
C TYR A 94 -9.21 4.72 -19.91
N LYS A 95 -9.76 3.51 -19.74
CA LYS A 95 -10.75 2.97 -20.69
C LYS A 95 -11.99 3.86 -20.79
N TYR A 96 -12.45 4.39 -19.67
CA TYR A 96 -13.57 5.32 -19.63
C TYR A 96 -13.23 6.64 -20.34
N PHE A 97 -12.06 7.23 -20.05
CA PHE A 97 -11.54 8.41 -20.74
C PHE A 97 -11.55 8.21 -22.26
N GLN A 98 -10.98 7.10 -22.75
CA GLN A 98 -10.92 6.81 -24.19
C GLN A 98 -12.31 6.65 -24.81
N LYS A 99 -13.27 6.08 -24.08
CA LYS A 99 -14.65 5.95 -24.55
C LYS A 99 -15.29 7.32 -24.74
N LEU A 100 -15.17 8.22 -23.77
CA LEU A 100 -15.70 9.59 -23.86
C LEU A 100 -15.05 10.35 -25.02
N GLN A 101 -13.72 10.28 -25.10
CA GLN A 101 -12.95 10.94 -26.16
C GLN A 101 -13.37 10.49 -27.55
N LYS A 102 -13.50 9.17 -27.79
CA LYS A 102 -13.91 8.63 -29.10
C LYS A 102 -15.30 9.06 -29.52
N LYS A 103 -16.19 9.33 -28.57
CA LYS A 103 -17.54 9.80 -28.83
C LYS A 103 -17.67 11.31 -28.91
N GLY A 104 -16.59 12.05 -28.63
CA GLY A 104 -16.64 13.51 -28.49
C GLY A 104 -17.48 13.98 -27.29
N GLU A 105 -17.66 13.13 -26.26
CA GLU A 105 -18.39 13.47 -25.05
C GLU A 105 -17.51 14.29 -24.08
N PHE A 106 -18.14 15.06 -23.20
CA PHE A 106 -17.44 15.83 -22.16
C PHE A 106 -16.62 14.91 -21.25
N ILE A 107 -15.34 15.26 -21.02
CA ILE A 107 -14.45 14.53 -20.13
C ILE A 107 -14.37 15.25 -18.78
N PRO A 108 -14.84 14.63 -17.68
CA PRO A 108 -14.71 15.23 -16.36
C PRO A 108 -13.24 15.43 -15.97
N SER A 109 -12.93 16.56 -15.33
CA SER A 109 -11.56 16.89 -14.91
C SER A 109 -10.89 15.78 -14.08
N PRO A 110 -11.55 15.11 -13.11
CA PRO A 110 -10.94 14.00 -12.38
C PRO A 110 -10.54 12.84 -13.30
N THR A 111 -11.36 12.54 -14.31
CA THR A 111 -11.08 11.50 -15.30
C THR A 111 -9.86 11.87 -16.16
N ALA A 112 -9.73 13.14 -16.56
CA ALA A 112 -8.57 13.63 -17.29
C ALA A 112 -7.29 13.58 -16.44
N ILE A 113 -7.36 13.97 -15.17
CA ILE A 113 -6.21 13.91 -14.24
C ILE A 113 -5.72 12.47 -14.08
N SER A 114 -6.63 11.51 -13.82
CA SER A 114 -6.26 10.09 -13.72
C SER A 114 -5.68 9.53 -15.02
N TYR A 115 -6.13 10.01 -16.19
CA TYR A 115 -5.53 9.63 -17.47
C TYR A 115 -4.05 10.05 -17.55
N TYR A 116 -3.74 11.30 -17.24
CA TYR A 116 -2.36 11.79 -17.29
C TYR A 116 -1.48 11.15 -16.20
N HIS A 117 -2.01 10.95 -15.00
CA HIS A 117 -1.29 10.26 -13.93
C HIS A 117 -0.93 8.81 -14.31
N LEU A 118 -1.82 8.10 -15.02
CA LEU A 118 -1.52 6.76 -15.53
C LEU A 118 -0.33 6.76 -16.50
N LEU A 119 -0.14 7.82 -17.29
CA LEU A 119 1.01 7.94 -18.19
C LEU A 119 2.32 8.05 -17.40
N ASP A 120 2.35 8.85 -16.34
CA ASP A 120 3.50 8.96 -15.43
C ASP A 120 3.77 7.63 -14.73
N GLU A 121 2.72 6.96 -14.26
CA GLU A 121 2.81 5.66 -13.61
C GLU A 121 3.33 4.57 -14.56
N ALA A 122 3.16 4.70 -15.89
CA ALA A 122 3.79 3.81 -16.87
C ALA A 122 5.33 3.92 -16.84
N PHE A 123 5.87 5.15 -16.74
CA PHE A 123 7.32 5.35 -16.56
C PHE A 123 7.78 4.84 -15.20
N HIS A 124 7.08 5.19 -14.11
CA HIS A 124 7.44 4.70 -12.77
C HIS A 124 7.44 3.18 -12.68
N THR A 125 6.43 2.52 -13.27
CA THR A 125 6.34 1.07 -13.31
C THR A 125 7.51 0.46 -14.08
N THR A 126 7.85 1.01 -15.25
CA THR A 126 8.92 0.47 -16.10
C THR A 126 10.30 0.63 -15.45
N THR A 127 10.58 1.81 -14.89
CA THR A 127 11.83 2.07 -14.16
C THR A 127 11.92 1.16 -12.93
N SER A 128 10.84 1.04 -12.16
CA SER A 128 10.83 0.19 -10.96
C SER A 128 10.97 -1.29 -11.30
N LEU A 129 10.41 -1.74 -12.44
CA LEU A 129 10.59 -3.10 -12.95
C LEU A 129 12.06 -3.37 -13.25
N PHE A 130 12.70 -2.48 -14.02
CA PHE A 130 14.10 -2.63 -14.38
C PHE A 130 14.99 -2.67 -13.13
N LEU A 131 14.86 -1.69 -12.24
CA LEU A 131 15.69 -1.58 -11.04
C LEU A 131 15.41 -2.72 -10.04
N GLY A 132 14.14 -3.00 -9.76
CA GLY A 132 13.73 -3.94 -8.72
C GLY A 132 13.82 -5.42 -9.10
N ARG A 133 13.76 -5.76 -10.39
CA ARG A 133 13.75 -7.15 -10.88
C ARG A 133 14.97 -7.53 -11.71
N ASN A 134 15.54 -6.60 -12.47
CA ASN A 134 16.61 -6.91 -13.41
C ASN A 134 17.97 -6.44 -12.89
N LEU A 135 18.11 -5.16 -12.54
CA LEU A 135 19.41 -4.57 -12.18
C LEU A 135 20.07 -5.25 -10.99
N TYR A 136 19.29 -5.67 -9.99
CA TYR A 136 19.87 -6.30 -8.79
C TYR A 136 20.67 -7.58 -9.11
N LYS A 137 20.38 -8.25 -10.23
CA LYS A 137 21.06 -9.47 -10.66
C LYS A 137 22.48 -9.20 -11.18
N GLU A 138 22.75 -7.96 -11.59
CA GLU A 138 24.07 -7.48 -12.02
C GLU A 138 24.94 -7.00 -10.84
N LEU A 139 24.36 -6.99 -9.63
CA LEU A 139 25.07 -6.59 -8.40
C LEU A 139 25.60 -7.82 -7.66
N SER A 140 26.43 -7.58 -6.64
CA SER A 140 26.84 -8.62 -5.70
C SER A 140 25.62 -9.33 -5.12
N LYS A 141 25.73 -10.66 -4.96
CA LYS A 141 24.65 -11.48 -4.37
C LYS A 141 24.25 -10.92 -2.99
N PRO A 142 22.94 -10.82 -2.71
CA PRO A 142 22.49 -10.29 -1.43
C PRO A 142 22.90 -11.20 -0.27
N THR A 143 23.36 -10.56 0.80
CA THR A 143 23.66 -11.18 2.09
C THR A 143 22.39 -11.74 2.74
N ALA A 144 22.55 -12.61 3.72
CA ALA A 144 21.42 -13.15 4.50
C ALA A 144 20.60 -12.03 5.17
N TYR A 145 21.27 -10.97 5.65
CA TYR A 145 20.62 -9.82 6.25
C TYR A 145 19.77 -9.04 5.23
N GLU A 146 20.33 -8.75 4.06
CA GLU A 146 19.60 -8.06 3.00
C GLU A 146 18.38 -8.85 2.54
N LYS A 147 18.52 -10.16 2.35
CA LYS A 147 17.40 -11.06 2.03
C LYS A 147 16.33 -11.04 3.12
N LEU A 148 16.72 -11.03 4.40
CA LEU A 148 15.81 -10.94 5.53
C LEU A 148 14.99 -9.65 5.48
N ILE A 149 15.66 -8.49 5.36
CA ILE A 149 14.98 -7.18 5.32
C ILE A 149 14.08 -7.06 4.09
N ALA A 150 14.56 -7.49 2.93
CA ALA A 150 13.81 -7.46 1.68
C ALA A 150 12.50 -8.25 1.79
N ASN A 151 12.58 -9.48 2.31
CA ASN A 151 11.42 -10.35 2.46
C ASN A 151 10.47 -9.90 3.56
N TRP A 152 11.00 -9.45 4.70
CA TRP A 152 10.17 -8.93 5.77
C TRP A 152 9.33 -7.74 5.30
N THR A 153 9.91 -6.88 4.46
CA THR A 153 9.20 -5.70 3.97
C THR A 153 8.05 -6.08 3.02
N ILE A 154 8.28 -6.99 2.08
CA ILE A 154 7.21 -7.48 1.18
C ILE A 154 6.11 -8.19 1.97
N TYR A 155 6.48 -8.99 2.97
CA TYR A 155 5.53 -9.65 3.86
C TYR A 155 4.63 -8.66 4.60
N LEU A 156 5.21 -7.57 5.11
CA LEU A 156 4.46 -6.51 5.80
C LEU A 156 3.51 -5.77 4.87
N ILE A 157 3.92 -5.46 3.64
CA ILE A 157 3.04 -4.86 2.63
C ILE A 157 1.82 -5.77 2.39
N GLN A 158 2.03 -7.07 2.21
CA GLN A 158 0.90 -7.98 2.04
C GLN A 158 -0.02 -7.99 3.27
N LYS A 159 0.57 -8.07 4.47
CA LYS A 159 -0.17 -8.15 5.72
C LYS A 159 -1.00 -6.89 6.02
N ASN A 160 -0.47 -5.71 5.70
CA ASN A 160 -1.03 -4.45 6.17
C ASN A 160 -1.74 -3.66 5.06
N PHE A 161 -1.22 -3.71 3.84
CA PHE A 161 -1.76 -2.93 2.72
C PHE A 161 -2.64 -3.77 1.79
N HIS A 162 -2.17 -4.95 1.36
CA HIS A 162 -2.93 -5.87 0.49
C HIS A 162 -3.68 -6.94 1.30
N ASN A 163 -4.51 -6.51 2.25
CA ASN A 163 -5.06 -7.39 3.28
C ASN A 163 -6.58 -7.58 3.23
N GLY A 164 -7.22 -7.24 2.11
CA GLY A 164 -8.61 -7.54 1.86
C GLY A 164 -9.16 -6.75 0.68
N ILE A 165 -10.46 -6.82 0.51
CA ILE A 165 -11.22 -5.99 -0.44
C ILE A 165 -12.18 -5.09 0.35
N SER A 166 -12.52 -3.96 -0.24
CA SER A 166 -13.43 -2.96 0.32
C SER A 166 -14.80 -3.03 -0.38
N GLY A 167 -15.86 -2.92 0.41
CA GLY A 167 -17.23 -2.73 -0.08
C GLY A 167 -17.52 -1.26 -0.40
N ALA A 168 -16.91 -0.32 0.32
CA ALA A 168 -17.07 1.11 0.06
C ALA A 168 -16.40 1.59 -1.22
N SER A 169 -15.32 0.92 -1.63
CA SER A 169 -14.51 1.38 -2.75
C SER A 169 -13.84 0.22 -3.49
N PRO A 170 -14.19 -0.05 -4.76
CA PRO A 170 -13.64 -1.18 -5.52
C PRO A 170 -12.16 -1.00 -5.89
N ILE A 171 -11.56 0.13 -5.51
CA ILE A 171 -10.17 0.49 -5.76
C ILE A 171 -9.29 0.30 -4.51
N LEU A 172 -9.88 0.16 -3.32
CA LEU A 172 -9.11 -0.06 -2.10
C LEU A 172 -8.75 -1.54 -1.96
N MET A 173 -7.44 -1.82 -1.88
CA MET A 173 -6.89 -3.17 -1.74
C MET A 173 -6.75 -3.60 -0.27
N SER A 174 -7.61 -3.06 0.59
CA SER A 174 -7.66 -3.31 2.02
C SER A 174 -9.11 -3.44 2.49
N LYS A 175 -9.31 -4.04 3.65
CA LYS A 175 -10.63 -4.09 4.30
C LYS A 175 -11.14 -2.68 4.62
N ASP A 176 -12.45 -2.51 4.64
CA ASP A 176 -13.06 -1.30 5.21
C ASP A 176 -12.73 -1.23 6.71
N ASN A 177 -12.52 -0.01 7.20
CA ASN A 177 -12.17 0.25 8.58
C ASN A 177 -13.03 1.38 9.16
N PHE A 178 -12.85 1.63 10.45
CA PHE A 178 -13.53 2.71 11.16
C PHE A 178 -13.45 4.07 10.46
N SER A 179 -12.27 4.45 9.96
CA SER A 179 -12.11 5.74 9.27
C SER A 179 -12.91 5.80 7.98
N THR A 180 -13.06 4.67 7.28
CA THR A 180 -13.89 4.57 6.07
C THR A 180 -15.37 4.71 6.42
N MET A 181 -15.83 4.01 7.46
CA MET A 181 -17.22 4.10 7.93
C MET A 181 -17.55 5.51 8.47
N ASP A 182 -16.68 6.11 9.28
CA ASP A 182 -16.85 7.48 9.78
C ASP A 182 -16.94 8.51 8.65
N PHE A 183 -16.10 8.37 7.62
CA PHE A 183 -16.15 9.22 6.44
C PHE A 183 -17.49 9.11 5.70
N VAL A 184 -17.95 7.88 5.41
CA VAL A 184 -19.24 7.68 4.73
C VAL A 184 -20.41 8.19 5.59
N TYR A 185 -20.40 7.91 6.89
CA TYR A 185 -21.41 8.41 7.83
C TYR A 185 -21.53 9.94 7.80
N LYS A 186 -20.38 10.65 7.83
CA LYS A 186 -20.35 12.12 7.74
C LYS A 186 -20.86 12.64 6.41
N ILE A 187 -20.58 11.94 5.30
CA ILE A 187 -21.14 12.30 3.99
C ILE A 187 -22.66 12.17 4.00
N LEU A 188 -23.19 11.02 4.44
CA LEU A 188 -24.63 10.76 4.43
C LEU A 188 -25.40 11.75 5.33
N LYS A 189 -24.79 12.20 6.43
CA LYS A 189 -25.36 13.22 7.31
C LYS A 189 -25.08 14.66 6.90
N SER A 190 -24.27 14.88 5.87
CA SER A 190 -23.96 16.24 5.39
C SER A 190 -25.22 16.93 4.83
N PRO A 191 -25.27 18.27 4.74
CA PRO A 191 -26.41 18.99 4.19
C PRO A 191 -26.81 18.58 2.76
N VAL A 192 -25.90 17.95 2.01
CA VAL A 192 -26.16 17.46 0.65
C VAL A 192 -27.13 16.28 0.67
N PHE A 193 -27.00 15.37 1.62
CA PHE A 193 -27.82 14.16 1.73
C PHE A 193 -28.87 14.26 2.83
N GLY A 194 -28.58 15.01 3.90
CA GLY A 194 -29.53 15.35 4.96
C GLY A 194 -30.06 14.16 5.76
N MET A 195 -29.39 13.00 5.73
CA MET A 195 -29.91 11.81 6.40
C MET A 195 -29.85 11.97 7.92
N SER A 196 -30.90 11.50 8.60
CA SER A 196 -30.85 11.28 10.04
C SER A 196 -29.80 10.22 10.40
N GLN A 197 -29.43 10.15 11.68
CA GLN A 197 -28.53 9.10 12.16
C GLN A 197 -29.03 7.70 11.84
N ARG A 198 -30.33 7.46 12.02
CA ARG A 198 -30.95 6.16 11.74
C ARG A 198 -30.86 5.82 10.26
N GLU A 199 -31.27 6.73 9.38
CA GLU A 199 -31.22 6.51 7.93
C GLU A 199 -29.79 6.27 7.44
N ALA A 200 -28.82 7.03 7.94
CA ALA A 200 -27.41 6.86 7.59
C ALA A 200 -26.88 5.49 8.02
N LEU A 201 -27.19 5.04 9.25
CA LEU A 201 -26.77 3.73 9.75
C LEU A 201 -27.46 2.58 9.00
N ASP A 202 -28.75 2.70 8.70
CA ASP A 202 -29.49 1.69 7.93
C ASP A 202 -28.85 1.52 6.54
N TRP A 203 -28.59 2.62 5.82
CA TRP A 203 -27.92 2.57 4.52
C TRP A 203 -26.49 2.03 4.61
N MET A 204 -25.72 2.43 5.61
CA MET A 204 -24.38 1.90 5.81
C MET A 204 -24.41 0.40 6.10
N GLN A 205 -25.38 -0.11 6.86
CA GLN A 205 -25.51 -1.54 7.09
C GLN A 205 -25.74 -2.28 5.77
N GLN A 206 -26.62 -1.78 4.91
CA GLN A 206 -26.87 -2.39 3.60
C GLN A 206 -25.60 -2.37 2.73
N CYS A 207 -24.94 -1.22 2.64
CA CYS A 207 -23.80 -1.02 1.75
C CYS A 207 -22.51 -1.70 2.23
N PHE A 208 -22.26 -1.82 3.54
CA PHE A 208 -21.03 -2.42 4.05
C PHE A 208 -21.18 -3.91 4.38
N CYS A 209 -22.36 -4.36 4.81
CA CYS A 209 -22.54 -5.66 5.45
C CYS A 209 -23.30 -6.68 4.59
N GLN A 210 -23.81 -6.28 3.43
CA GLN A 210 -24.45 -7.16 2.45
C GLN A 210 -23.62 -7.26 1.17
N GLU A 211 -23.66 -8.42 0.52
CA GLU A 211 -23.01 -8.62 -0.77
C GLU A 211 -23.71 -7.78 -1.85
N HIS A 212 -22.91 -7.14 -2.70
CA HIS A 212 -23.37 -6.30 -3.80
C HIS A 212 -22.32 -6.24 -4.92
N GLU A 213 -22.69 -5.71 -6.08
CA GLU A 213 -21.82 -5.66 -7.27
C GLU A 213 -20.43 -5.07 -6.99
N GLY A 214 -20.36 -4.01 -6.19
CA GLY A 214 -19.09 -3.39 -5.75
C GLY A 214 -18.06 -4.39 -5.19
N PHE A 215 -18.47 -5.40 -4.41
CA PHE A 215 -17.56 -6.44 -3.91
C PHE A 215 -17.00 -7.32 -5.02
N HIS A 216 -17.81 -7.68 -6.01
CA HIS A 216 -17.34 -8.46 -7.15
C HIS A 216 -16.36 -7.68 -8.02
N VAL A 217 -16.62 -6.38 -8.23
CA VAL A 217 -15.67 -5.49 -8.93
C VAL A 217 -14.36 -5.39 -8.15
N ALA A 218 -14.43 -5.17 -6.83
CA ALA A 218 -13.26 -5.12 -5.96
C ALA A 218 -12.45 -6.43 -6.02
N LEU A 219 -13.12 -7.58 -5.95
CA LEU A 219 -12.49 -8.90 -6.03
C LEU A 219 -11.79 -9.11 -7.38
N LYS A 220 -12.44 -8.75 -8.48
CA LYS A 220 -11.86 -8.86 -9.82
C LYS A 220 -10.59 -8.00 -9.96
N ASN A 221 -10.64 -6.76 -9.47
CA ASN A 221 -9.49 -5.88 -9.44
C ASN A 221 -8.36 -6.46 -8.58
N TYR A 222 -8.70 -6.99 -7.40
CA TYR A 222 -7.76 -7.59 -6.47
C TYR A 222 -7.08 -8.84 -7.06
N GLN A 223 -7.83 -9.72 -7.73
CA GLN A 223 -7.30 -10.89 -8.43
C GLN A 223 -6.35 -10.53 -9.57
N THR A 224 -6.69 -9.47 -10.33
CA THR A 224 -5.82 -8.95 -11.39
C THR A 224 -4.49 -8.45 -10.81
N LEU A 225 -4.54 -7.68 -9.72
CA LEU A 225 -3.34 -7.22 -9.02
C LEU A 225 -2.52 -8.39 -8.46
N LEU A 226 -3.17 -9.40 -7.88
CA LEU A 226 -2.52 -10.60 -7.35
C LEU A 226 -1.76 -11.36 -8.44
N SER A 227 -2.40 -11.59 -9.60
CA SER A 227 -1.79 -12.25 -10.74
C SER A 227 -0.55 -11.49 -11.24
N ASN A 228 -0.68 -10.17 -11.42
CA ASN A 228 0.46 -9.34 -11.86
C ASN A 228 1.59 -9.31 -10.83
N SER A 229 1.26 -9.30 -9.54
CA SER A 229 2.25 -9.31 -8.45
C SER A 229 3.02 -10.63 -8.41
N ARG A 230 2.33 -11.77 -8.59
CA ARG A 230 2.98 -13.09 -8.70
C ARG A 230 3.95 -13.16 -9.87
N ARG A 231 3.52 -12.74 -11.06
CA ARG A 231 4.38 -12.68 -12.25
C ARG A 231 5.63 -11.83 -12.05
N PHE A 232 5.52 -10.74 -11.29
CA PHE A 232 6.69 -9.94 -10.92
C PHE A 232 7.61 -10.69 -9.96
N CYS A 233 7.06 -11.32 -8.92
CA CYS A 233 7.80 -12.04 -7.90
C CYS A 233 8.44 -13.35 -8.40
N GLU A 234 7.89 -14.00 -9.43
CA GLU A 234 8.44 -15.21 -10.06
C GLU A 234 9.90 -15.02 -10.49
N GLU A 235 10.22 -13.85 -11.02
CA GLU A 235 11.54 -13.50 -11.54
C GLU A 235 12.55 -13.06 -10.48
N ILE A 236 12.15 -13.03 -9.20
CA ILE A 236 12.99 -12.57 -8.09
C ILE A 236 13.42 -13.77 -7.25
N ASP A 237 14.69 -14.13 -7.34
CA ASP A 237 15.27 -15.36 -6.79
C ASP A 237 15.46 -15.36 -5.26
N TYR A 238 15.52 -14.20 -4.62
CA TYR A 238 15.75 -14.09 -3.18
C TYR A 238 14.49 -14.18 -2.31
N LEU A 239 13.30 -14.29 -2.91
CA LEU A 239 12.03 -14.24 -2.18
C LEU A 239 11.75 -15.53 -1.41
N TRP A 240 11.22 -15.37 -0.19
CA TRP A 240 10.57 -16.42 0.57
C TRP A 240 9.35 -16.96 -0.19
N PRO A 241 9.00 -18.25 -0.02
CA PRO A 241 7.83 -18.83 -0.68
C PRO A 241 6.54 -18.02 -0.48
N VAL A 242 6.26 -17.57 0.74
CA VAL A 242 5.08 -16.74 1.04
C VAL A 242 5.06 -15.40 0.28
N ASN A 243 6.21 -14.84 -0.05
CA ASN A 243 6.32 -13.60 -0.82
C ASN A 243 6.28 -13.86 -2.32
N ARG A 244 6.92 -14.94 -2.79
CA ARG A 244 6.89 -15.37 -4.19
C ARG A 244 5.44 -15.61 -4.65
N GLU A 245 4.67 -16.31 -3.83
CA GLU A 245 3.28 -16.65 -4.12
C GLU A 245 2.27 -15.56 -3.76
N MET A 246 2.74 -14.44 -3.20
CA MET A 246 1.89 -13.39 -2.61
C MET A 246 0.82 -14.00 -1.68
N GLY A 247 1.25 -14.96 -0.84
CA GLY A 247 0.36 -15.89 -0.13
C GLY A 247 -0.59 -15.21 0.85
N LEU A 248 -0.14 -14.16 1.55
CA LEU A 248 -1.02 -13.42 2.47
C LEU A 248 -2.07 -12.61 1.68
N MET A 249 -1.65 -11.97 0.59
CA MET A 249 -2.56 -11.26 -0.31
C MET A 249 -3.60 -12.23 -0.88
N ALA A 250 -3.18 -13.40 -1.36
CA ALA A 250 -4.07 -14.41 -1.91
C ALA A 250 -5.12 -14.88 -0.89
N ALA A 251 -4.71 -15.12 0.35
CA ALA A 251 -5.61 -15.53 1.43
C ALA A 251 -6.62 -14.44 1.83
N ALA A 252 -6.32 -13.17 1.56
CA ALA A 252 -7.16 -12.03 1.92
C ALA A 252 -8.26 -11.69 0.89
N GLY A 253 -8.12 -12.09 -0.37
CA GLY A 253 -9.07 -11.77 -1.45
C GLY A 253 -10.36 -12.59 -1.40
N SER A 254 -11.26 -12.29 -0.46
CA SER A 254 -12.54 -13.00 -0.28
C SER A 254 -13.66 -12.04 0.13
N ILE A 255 -14.81 -12.18 -0.53
CA ILE A 255 -16.03 -11.41 -0.22
C ILE A 255 -16.54 -11.78 1.18
N ASP A 256 -16.66 -13.07 1.50
CA ASP A 256 -17.10 -13.51 2.83
C ASP A 256 -16.25 -12.94 3.96
N LYS A 257 -14.91 -12.95 3.80
CA LYS A 257 -14.00 -12.37 4.80
C LYS A 257 -14.17 -10.86 4.93
N ALA A 258 -14.44 -10.18 3.82
CA ALA A 258 -14.70 -8.74 3.83
C ALA A 258 -16.03 -8.43 4.53
N LEU A 259 -17.11 -9.14 4.19
CA LEU A 259 -18.42 -8.99 4.82
C LEU A 259 -18.38 -9.30 6.33
N GLN A 260 -17.68 -10.35 6.73
CA GLN A 260 -17.49 -10.69 8.14
C GLN A 260 -16.77 -9.57 8.90
N ALA A 261 -15.68 -9.05 8.33
CA ALA A 261 -14.92 -7.95 8.93
C ALA A 261 -15.76 -6.65 8.98
N ASN A 262 -16.52 -6.37 7.93
CA ASN A 262 -17.38 -5.20 7.84
C ASN A 262 -18.51 -5.26 8.87
N ARG A 263 -19.17 -6.41 9.06
CA ARG A 263 -20.17 -6.59 10.12
C ARG A 263 -19.62 -6.29 11.50
N GLN A 264 -18.45 -6.85 11.82
CA GLN A 264 -17.79 -6.59 13.10
C GLN A 264 -17.44 -5.11 13.30
N THR A 265 -16.90 -4.46 12.27
CA THR A 265 -16.51 -3.04 12.33
C THR A 265 -17.75 -2.14 12.42
N PHE A 266 -18.80 -2.44 11.65
CA PHE A 266 -20.06 -1.71 11.64
C PHE A 266 -20.80 -1.83 12.97
N ASP A 267 -20.84 -3.00 13.59
CA ASP A 267 -21.47 -3.20 14.89
C ASP A 267 -20.80 -2.35 15.99
N GLN A 268 -19.47 -2.25 15.96
CA GLN A 268 -18.74 -1.40 16.89
C GLN A 268 -18.96 0.10 16.57
N PHE A 269 -18.91 0.47 15.29
CA PHE A 269 -19.13 1.84 14.84
C PHE A 269 -20.53 2.36 15.18
N SER A 270 -21.58 1.59 14.87
CA SER A 270 -22.97 1.96 15.11
C SER A 270 -23.26 2.21 16.59
N ARG A 271 -22.69 1.38 17.48
CA ARG A 271 -22.78 1.59 18.94
C ARG A 271 -22.11 2.88 19.39
N LEU A 272 -20.90 3.15 18.89
CA LEU A 272 -20.17 4.36 19.26
C LEU A 272 -20.92 5.63 18.88
N VAL A 273 -21.45 5.70 17.64
CA VAL A 273 -22.16 6.91 17.18
C VAL A 273 -23.57 7.03 17.75
N THR A 274 -24.16 5.93 18.21
CA THR A 274 -25.46 5.95 18.90
C THR A 274 -25.30 6.43 20.34
N ASN A 275 -24.28 5.96 21.04
CA ASN A 275 -24.03 6.32 22.44
C ASN A 275 -23.39 7.71 22.60
N SER A 276 -22.85 8.30 21.54
CA SER A 276 -22.27 9.66 21.57
C SER A 276 -23.30 10.79 21.49
N VAL A 277 -24.60 10.48 21.53
CA VAL A 277 -25.72 11.43 21.42
C VAL A 277 -26.53 11.53 22.72
N GLU A 278 -26.03 10.96 23.81
CA GLU A 278 -26.43 11.30 25.19
C GLU A 278 -25.41 12.28 25.81
#